data_AF-A0AAE3J3T1-F1
#
_entry.id   AF-A0AAE3J3T1-F1
#
_cell.length_a   1.000
_cell.length_b   1.000
_cell.length_c   1.000
_cell.angle_alpha   90.00
_cell.angle_beta   90.00
_cell.angle_gamma   90.00
#
_symmetry.space_group_name_H-M   'P 1'
#
loop_
_entity.id
_entity.type
_entity.pdbx_description
1 polymer ?
#
loop_
_entity_poly.entity_id
_entity_poly.type
_entity_poly.pdbx_seq_one_letter_code
_entity_poly.pdbx_strand_id
1 'polypeptide(L)'
;MLPKKHRLRHERDFARLSVKGRPLYGPFCVLRARKSESNPSKIGFVASGKIFKKAVLRNEVRRRMSEAFRPFLESVPPGYDIIFVARPEVEKADFEDLRSSLQHLIEKTPKELEKPWERRPKPPRSRKGIIAYAKQVGAPRPPGKNSQ
;
A
#
# COMPACT_ATOMS: atom_id res chain seq x y z
N MET A 1 17.19 6.89 4.46
CA MET A 1 16.10 7.89 4.41
C MET A 1 16.07 8.55 3.03
N LEU A 2 14.88 8.80 2.47
CA LEU A 2 14.73 9.43 1.14
C LEU A 2 15.15 10.92 1.11
N PRO A 3 15.64 11.42 -0.06
CA PRO A 3 15.94 12.83 -0.27
C PRO A 3 14.75 13.74 0.04
N LYS A 4 15.04 14.96 0.54
CA LYS A 4 14.01 15.92 0.97
C LYS A 4 12.96 16.22 -0.11
N LYS A 5 13.36 16.25 -1.38
CA LYS A 5 12.51 16.54 -2.54
C LYS A 5 11.43 15.47 -2.80
N HIS A 6 11.71 14.22 -2.46
CA HIS A 6 10.78 13.10 -2.67
C HIS A 6 9.99 12.71 -1.42
N ARG A 7 10.05 13.50 -0.34
CA ARG A 7 9.42 13.14 0.94
C ARG A 7 8.05 13.79 1.07
N LEU A 8 7.02 12.99 1.30
CA LEU A 8 5.72 13.48 1.73
C LEU A 8 5.80 13.95 3.19
N ARG A 9 5.46 15.22 3.45
CA ARG A 9 5.61 15.85 4.78
C ARG A 9 4.29 16.18 5.47
N HIS A 10 3.30 16.64 4.72
CA HIS A 10 2.08 17.18 5.34
C HIS A 10 1.13 16.05 5.70
N GLU A 11 0.67 16.03 6.95
CA GLU A 11 -0.34 15.09 7.44
C GLU A 11 -1.61 15.10 6.58
N ARG A 12 -2.00 16.29 6.08
CA ARG A 12 -3.13 16.45 5.15
C ARG A 12 -2.95 15.59 3.90
N ASP A 13 -1.74 15.45 3.37
CA ASP A 13 -1.49 14.64 2.19
C ASP A 13 -1.59 13.15 2.50
N PHE A 14 -1.08 12.72 3.67
CA PHE A 14 -1.25 11.35 4.16
C PHE A 14 -2.73 11.00 4.34
N ALA A 15 -3.52 11.89 4.97
CA ALA A 15 -4.95 11.71 5.17
C ALA A 15 -5.68 11.63 3.81
N ARG A 16 -5.38 12.55 2.89
CA ARG A 16 -5.97 12.56 1.54
C ARG A 16 -5.63 11.30 0.76
N LEU A 17 -4.40 10.80 0.82
CA LEU A 17 -4.00 9.55 0.15
C LEU A 17 -4.64 8.33 0.78
N SER A 18 -4.83 8.33 2.10
CA SER A 18 -5.51 7.22 2.77
C SER A 18 -6.98 7.08 2.36
N VAL A 19 -7.64 8.19 1.97
CA VAL A 19 -9.06 8.19 1.58
C VAL A 19 -9.26 8.13 0.06
N LYS A 20 -8.49 8.92 -0.70
CA LYS A 20 -8.66 9.10 -2.16
C LYS A 20 -7.60 8.38 -3.00
N GLY A 21 -6.53 7.87 -2.39
CA GLY A 21 -5.48 7.15 -3.12
C GLY A 21 -5.96 5.77 -3.55
N ARG A 22 -5.60 5.36 -4.77
CA ARG A 22 -5.88 4.02 -5.26
C ARG A 22 -5.02 2.99 -4.52
N PRO A 23 -5.61 1.99 -3.85
CA PRO A 23 -4.84 0.98 -3.14
C PRO A 23 -4.37 -0.13 -4.09
N LEU A 24 -3.07 -0.39 -4.08
CA LEU A 24 -2.43 -1.57 -4.63
C LEU A 24 -1.95 -2.44 -3.47
N TYR A 25 -2.41 -3.69 -3.44
CA TYR A 25 -2.14 -4.60 -2.34
C TYR A 25 -0.90 -5.43 -2.66
N GLY A 26 0.08 -5.38 -1.77
CA GLY A 26 1.21 -6.30 -1.73
C GLY A 26 1.16 -7.21 -0.49
N PRO A 27 2.04 -8.22 -0.45
CA PRO A 27 2.17 -9.12 0.70
C PRO A 27 2.60 -8.37 1.97
N PHE A 28 3.59 -7.48 1.88
CA PHE A 28 4.19 -6.81 3.04
C PHE A 28 3.70 -5.37 3.26
N CYS A 29 3.14 -4.74 2.22
CA CYS A 29 2.66 -3.37 2.30
C CYS A 29 1.50 -3.11 1.33
N VAL A 30 0.76 -2.05 1.60
CA VAL A 30 -0.27 -1.51 0.70
C VAL A 30 0.24 -0.19 0.17
N LEU A 31 0.43 -0.11 -1.15
CA LEU A 31 0.74 1.13 -1.83
C LEU A 31 -0.57 1.89 -2.06
N ARG A 32 -0.63 3.18 -1.74
CA ARG A 32 -1.69 4.07 -2.22
C ARG A 32 -1.09 5.18 -3.04
N ALA A 33 -1.52 5.29 -4.29
CA ALA A 33 -1.07 6.33 -5.19
C ALA A 33 -2.23 7.23 -5.61
N ARG A 34 -1.91 8.50 -5.84
CA ARG A 34 -2.82 9.47 -6.42
C ARG A 34 -2.02 10.35 -7.37
N LYS A 35 -2.64 10.67 -8.51
CA LYS A 35 -2.11 11.72 -9.38
C LYS A 35 -2.11 13.05 -8.64
N SER A 36 -1.00 13.76 -8.70
CA SER A 36 -0.78 15.04 -8.04
C SER A 36 0.06 15.92 -8.94
N GLU A 37 -0.06 17.24 -8.82
CA GLU A 37 0.80 18.16 -9.57
C GLU A 37 2.21 18.28 -8.94
N SER A 38 2.48 17.51 -7.88
CA SER A 38 3.80 17.36 -7.26
C SER A 38 4.86 16.88 -8.27
N ASN A 39 5.83 17.73 -8.59
CA ASN A 39 7.03 17.35 -9.34
C ASN A 39 8.29 17.78 -8.56
N PRO A 40 9.12 16.84 -8.05
CA PRO A 40 9.03 15.39 -8.22
C PRO A 40 7.96 14.72 -7.35
N SER A 41 7.66 13.45 -7.66
CA SER A 41 6.73 12.61 -6.90
C SER A 41 7.13 12.48 -5.44
N LYS A 42 6.13 12.56 -4.56
CA LYS A 42 6.32 12.54 -3.10
C LYS A 42 5.92 11.18 -2.54
N ILE A 43 6.83 10.57 -1.80
CA ILE A 43 6.66 9.26 -1.18
C ILE A 43 6.64 9.38 0.34
N GLY A 44 5.74 8.64 0.98
CA GLY A 44 5.66 8.51 2.44
C GLY A 44 5.58 7.05 2.89
N PHE A 45 6.19 6.74 4.04
CA PHE A 45 6.12 5.42 4.67
C PHE A 45 5.31 5.49 5.97
N VAL A 46 4.23 4.73 6.03
CA VAL A 46 3.29 4.71 7.15
C VAL A 46 3.36 3.35 7.85
N ALA A 47 3.89 3.35 9.08
CA ALA A 47 3.76 2.23 10.00
C ALA A 47 2.68 2.59 11.04
N SER A 48 1.55 1.87 11.01
CA SER A 48 0.43 2.15 11.90
C SER A 48 0.74 1.73 13.33
N GLY A 49 0.48 2.60 14.31
CA GLY A 49 0.60 2.27 15.74
C GLY A 49 -0.37 1.17 16.20
N LYS A 50 -1.43 0.91 15.44
CA LYS A 50 -2.35 -0.21 15.70
C LYS A 50 -1.72 -1.58 15.42
N ILE A 51 -0.79 -1.63 14.46
CA ILE A 51 -0.10 -2.86 14.04
C ILE A 51 1.20 -2.98 14.83
N PHE A 52 2.02 -1.92 14.78
CA PHE A 52 3.33 -1.87 15.39
C PHE A 52 3.24 -1.10 16.72
N LYS A 53 3.07 -1.83 17.83
CA LYS A 53 2.93 -1.23 19.16
C LYS A 53 4.21 -0.54 19.64
N LYS A 54 5.38 -1.09 19.32
CA LYS A 54 6.68 -0.53 19.72
C LYS A 54 7.11 0.58 18.76
N ALA A 55 7.53 1.72 19.31
CA ALA A 55 8.04 2.83 18.52
C ALA A 55 9.31 2.45 17.72
N VAL A 56 10.15 1.60 18.30
CA VAL A 56 11.37 1.09 17.65
C VAL A 56 11.02 0.30 16.38
N LEU A 57 10.10 -0.65 16.46
CA LEU A 57 9.64 -1.44 15.30
C LEU A 57 9.07 -0.55 14.20
N ARG A 58 8.27 0.48 14.54
CA ARG A 58 7.77 1.44 13.54
C ARG A 58 8.89 2.16 12.80
N ASN A 59 9.93 2.56 13.51
CA ASN A 59 11.05 3.30 12.93
C ASN A 59 11.95 2.39 12.10
N GLU A 60 12.17 1.17 12.58
CA GLU A 60 12.91 0.13 11.88
C GLU A 60 12.23 -0.23 10.55
N VAL A 61 10.93 -0.53 10.57
CA VAL A 61 10.15 -0.81 9.35
C VAL A 61 10.20 0.36 8.38
N ARG A 62 10.00 1.60 8.84
CA ARG A 62 10.11 2.78 7.98
C ARG A 62 11.51 2.94 7.37
N ARG A 63 12.56 2.68 8.14
CA ARG A 63 13.94 2.72 7.64
C ARG A 63 14.17 1.64 6.59
N ARG A 64 13.80 0.39 6.91
CA ARG A 64 13.94 -0.78 6.05
C ARG A 64 13.22 -0.61 4.72
N MET A 65 11.97 -0.17 4.75
CA MET A 65 11.21 0.15 3.52
C MET A 65 11.82 1.31 2.75
N SER A 66 12.28 2.37 3.43
CA SER A 66 12.93 3.50 2.77
C SER A 66 14.24 3.12 2.09
N GLU A 67 14.99 2.16 2.65
CA GLU A 67 16.24 1.67 2.07
C GLU A 67 15.97 0.73 0.89
N ALA A 68 15.05 -0.23 1.05
CA ALA A 68 14.63 -1.12 -0.03
C ALA A 68 14.05 -0.35 -1.23
N PHE A 69 13.35 0.76 -1.00
CA PHE A 69 12.76 1.59 -2.05
C PHE A 69 13.76 2.54 -2.72
N ARG A 70 14.86 2.89 -2.06
CA ARG A 70 15.79 3.94 -2.52
C ARG A 70 16.29 3.75 -3.97
N PRO A 71 16.65 2.53 -4.43
CA PRO A 71 17.12 2.32 -5.81
C PRO A 71 16.06 2.59 -6.87
N PHE A 72 14.78 2.45 -6.52
CA PHE A 72 13.66 2.57 -7.46
C PHE A 72 13.06 3.99 -7.50
N LEU A 73 13.63 4.92 -6.73
CA LEU A 73 13.12 6.28 -6.60
C LEU A 73 13.03 7.01 -7.94
N GLU A 74 13.99 6.78 -8.82
CA GLU A 74 14.07 7.39 -10.16
C GLU A 74 13.13 6.72 -11.16
N SER A 75 12.73 5.47 -10.91
CA SER A 75 11.75 4.74 -11.72
C SER A 75 10.31 5.15 -11.42
N VAL A 76 10.08 5.96 -10.37
CA VAL A 76 8.75 6.45 -10.02
C VAL A 76 8.36 7.54 -11.02
N PRO A 77 7.22 7.41 -11.72
CA PRO A 77 6.78 8.46 -12.63
C PRO A 77 6.56 9.78 -11.85
N PRO A 78 6.89 10.94 -12.44
CA PRO A 78 6.63 12.24 -11.83
C PRO A 78 5.12 12.54 -11.76
N GLY A 79 4.71 13.45 -10.87
CA GLY A 79 3.30 13.84 -10.77
C GLY A 79 2.43 12.88 -9.94
N TYR A 80 3.02 12.18 -8.97
CA TYR A 80 2.28 11.28 -8.10
C TYR A 80 2.64 11.49 -6.62
N ASP A 81 1.62 11.45 -5.77
CA ASP A 81 1.82 11.29 -4.34
C ASP A 81 1.55 9.82 -3.98
N ILE A 82 2.49 9.19 -3.30
CA ILE A 82 2.48 7.76 -3.01
C ILE A 82 2.71 7.55 -1.51
N ILE A 83 1.91 6.69 -0.88
CA ILE A 83 2.19 6.19 0.47
C ILE A 83 2.28 4.67 0.49
N PHE A 84 3.23 4.17 1.25
CA PHE A 84 3.35 2.76 1.58
C PHE A 84 2.87 2.54 3.01
N VAL A 85 1.79 1.79 3.17
CA VAL A 85 1.28 1.39 4.47
C VAL A 85 1.81 0.00 4.79
N ALA A 86 2.68 -0.08 5.80
CA ALA A 86 3.26 -1.34 6.23
C ALA A 86 2.20 -2.26 6.85
N ARG A 87 2.29 -3.55 6.54
CA ARG A 87 1.49 -4.62 7.15
C ARG A 87 2.33 -5.42 8.15
N PRO A 88 1.74 -6.15 9.12
CA PRO A 88 2.50 -6.91 10.12
C PRO A 88 3.45 -7.94 9.49
N GLU A 89 3.13 -8.46 8.31
CA GLU A 89 3.94 -9.44 7.59
C GLU A 89 5.34 -8.91 7.22
N VAL A 90 5.56 -7.59 7.22
CA VAL A 90 6.86 -6.98 6.93
C VAL A 90 7.94 -7.30 7.97
N GLU A 91 7.56 -7.63 9.22
CA GLU A 91 8.53 -7.95 10.27
C GLU A 91 9.26 -9.26 9.98
N LYS A 92 8.55 -10.22 9.38
CA LYS A 92 9.07 -11.55 9.05
C LYS A 92 9.61 -11.65 7.62
N ALA A 93 9.44 -10.60 6.83
CA ALA A 93 9.87 -10.60 5.44
C ALA A 93 11.39 -10.51 5.35
N ASP A 94 11.98 -11.16 4.35
CA ASP A 94 13.36 -10.93 3.97
C ASP A 94 13.52 -9.60 3.23
N PHE A 95 14.73 -9.04 3.25
CA PHE A 95 14.98 -7.73 2.66
C PHE A 95 14.80 -7.75 1.14
N GLU A 96 15.25 -8.82 0.48
CA GLU A 96 15.09 -9.00 -0.96
C GLU A 96 13.62 -9.20 -1.37
N ASP A 97 12.86 -9.96 -0.58
CA ASP A 97 11.41 -10.13 -0.80
C ASP A 97 10.66 -8.80 -0.67
N LEU A 98 10.99 -8.00 0.34
CA LEU A 98 10.44 -6.67 0.51
C LEU A 98 10.79 -5.79 -0.69
N ARG A 99 12.05 -5.82 -1.14
CA ARG A 99 12.53 -5.04 -2.28
C ARG A 99 11.80 -5.40 -3.57
N SER A 100 11.73 -6.69 -3.89
CA SER A 100 11.02 -7.22 -5.06
C SER A 100 9.53 -6.87 -5.02
N SER A 101 8.89 -7.02 -3.85
CA SER A 101 7.49 -6.63 -3.67
C SER A 101 7.26 -5.14 -3.89
N LEU A 102 8.18 -4.27 -3.43
CA LEU A 102 8.06 -2.82 -3.61
C LEU A 102 8.22 -2.44 -5.09
N GLN A 103 9.19 -3.02 -5.78
CA GLN A 103 9.41 -2.82 -7.22
C GLN A 103 8.16 -3.20 -8.02
N HIS A 104 7.59 -4.37 -7.76
CA HIS A 104 6.39 -4.85 -8.45
C HIS A 104 5.18 -3.92 -8.27
N LEU A 105 5.04 -3.32 -7.07
CA LEU A 105 3.97 -2.38 -6.79
C LEU A 105 4.14 -1.07 -7.58
N ILE A 106 5.36 -0.56 -7.72
CA ILE A 106 5.64 0.66 -8.49
C ILE A 106 5.36 0.42 -9.97
N GLU A 107 5.86 -0.69 -10.53
CA GLU A 107 5.70 -1.01 -11.95
C GLU A 107 4.23 -1.15 -12.35
N LYS A 108 3.39 -1.67 -11.45
CA LYS A 108 1.94 -1.74 -11.64
C LYS A 108 1.23 -0.41 -11.47
N THR A 109 1.81 0.54 -10.76
CA THR A 109 1.14 1.80 -10.39
C THR A 109 0.64 2.59 -11.61
N PRO A 110 1.43 2.86 -12.67
CA PRO A 110 0.94 3.55 -13.86
C PRO A 110 -0.27 2.86 -14.49
N LYS A 111 -0.15 1.54 -14.71
CA LYS A 111 -1.20 0.71 -15.34
C LYS A 111 -2.48 0.67 -14.52
N GLU A 112 -2.38 0.64 -13.19
CA GLU A 112 -3.54 0.61 -12.29
C GLU A 112 -4.18 2.00 -12.08
N LEU A 113 -3.43 3.08 -12.28
CA LEU A 113 -3.94 4.45 -12.18
C LEU A 113 -4.67 4.89 -13.46
N GLU A 114 -4.24 4.39 -14.63
CA GLU A 114 -4.92 4.62 -15.92
C GLU A 114 -6.29 3.93 -16.00
N LYS A 115 -6.47 2.82 -15.29
CA LYS A 115 -7.76 2.12 -15.27
C LYS A 115 -8.86 3.00 -14.67
N PRO A 116 -10.02 3.11 -15.34
CA PRO A 116 -11.21 3.68 -14.73
C PRO A 116 -11.51 2.98 -13.42
N TRP A 117 -12.05 3.72 -12.46
CA TRP A 117 -12.37 3.11 -11.19
C TRP A 117 -13.53 2.12 -11.35
N GLU A 118 -13.21 0.84 -11.38
CA GLU A 118 -14.22 -0.18 -11.12
C GLU A 118 -14.50 -0.08 -9.61
N ARG A 119 -15.63 0.50 -9.18
CA ARG A 119 -16.04 0.32 -7.77
C ARG A 119 -16.18 -1.18 -7.61
N ARG A 120 -15.24 -1.84 -6.91
CA ARG A 120 -15.51 -3.21 -6.45
C ARG A 120 -16.83 -3.12 -5.69
N PRO A 121 -17.89 -3.83 -6.15
CA PRO A 121 -19.16 -3.77 -5.46
C PRO A 121 -18.89 -4.12 -4.00
N LYS A 122 -19.48 -3.38 -3.05
CA LYS A 122 -19.40 -3.76 -1.65
C LYS A 122 -19.91 -5.20 -1.57
N PRO A 123 -19.15 -6.14 -0.95
CA PRO A 123 -19.64 -7.50 -0.81
C PRO A 123 -21.03 -7.43 -0.16
N PRO A 124 -22.01 -8.21 -0.65
CA PRO A 124 -23.35 -8.22 -0.07
C PRO A 124 -23.26 -8.49 1.42
N ARG A 125 -24.19 -7.92 2.22
CA ARG A 125 -24.21 -8.21 3.67
C ARG A 125 -24.71 -9.63 3.97
N SER A 126 -25.41 -10.27 3.05
CA SER A 126 -25.94 -11.63 3.22
C SER A 126 -24.87 -12.69 2.98
N ARG A 127 -24.85 -13.75 3.81
CA ARG A 127 -23.87 -14.84 3.73
C ARG A 127 -23.85 -15.53 2.35
N LYS A 128 -25.02 -15.76 1.74
CA LYS A 128 -25.15 -16.27 0.36
C LYS A 128 -24.52 -15.32 -0.66
N GLY A 129 -24.76 -14.02 -0.51
CA GLY A 129 -24.19 -13.00 -1.38
C GLY A 129 -22.68 -12.87 -1.24
N ILE A 130 -22.11 -13.03 -0.04
CA ILE A 130 -20.66 -13.07 0.17
C ILE A 130 -20.02 -14.27 -0.54
N ILE A 131 -20.65 -15.46 -0.48
CA ILE A 131 -20.13 -16.68 -1.12
C ILE A 131 -20.19 -16.56 -2.65
N ALA A 132 -21.29 -16.08 -3.21
CA ALA A 132 -21.43 -15.83 -4.64
C ALA A 132 -20.44 -14.77 -5.14
N TYR A 133 -20.29 -13.67 -4.39
CA TYR A 133 -19.31 -12.62 -4.64
C TYR A 133 -17.88 -13.16 -4.65
N ALA A 134 -17.51 -13.97 -3.64
CA ALA A 134 -16.18 -14.58 -3.56
C ALA A 134 -15.87 -15.51 -4.75
N LYS A 135 -16.87 -16.25 -5.24
CA LYS A 135 -16.76 -17.12 -6.43
C LYS A 135 -16.56 -16.33 -7.72
N GLN A 136 -17.16 -15.13 -7.83
CA GLN A 136 -17.08 -14.27 -9.02
C GLN A 136 -15.78 -13.46 -9.09
N VAL A 137 -15.25 -12.99 -7.96
CA VAL A 137 -14.09 -12.06 -7.93
C VAL A 137 -12.75 -12.73 -7.60
N GLY A 138 -12.72 -14.07 -7.46
CA GLY A 138 -11.51 -14.82 -7.11
C GLY A 138 -10.92 -14.47 -5.74
N ALA A 139 -11.74 -13.99 -4.80
CA ALA A 139 -11.29 -13.67 -3.44
C ALA A 139 -11.15 -14.96 -2.60
N PRO A 140 -10.15 -15.04 -1.69
CA PRO A 140 -10.07 -16.16 -0.77
C PRO A 140 -11.37 -16.25 0.05
N ARG A 141 -11.92 -17.47 0.15
CA ARG A 141 -13.12 -17.76 0.96
C ARG A 141 -12.90 -17.16 2.36
N PRO A 142 -13.86 -16.41 2.93
CA PRO A 142 -13.73 -15.96 4.30
C PRO A 142 -13.56 -17.19 5.21
N PRO A 143 -12.64 -17.17 6.19
CA PRO A 143 -12.45 -18.28 7.10
C PRO A 143 -13.81 -18.60 7.75
N GLY A 144 -14.23 -19.86 7.62
CA GLY A 144 -15.45 -20.34 8.25
C GLY A 144 -15.34 -20.10 9.76
N LYS A 145 -16.26 -19.32 10.32
CA LYS A 145 -16.45 -19.33 11.77
C LYS A 145 -16.88 -20.76 12.14
N ASN A 146 -15.97 -21.53 12.74
CA ASN A 146 -16.37 -22.64 13.59
C ASN A 146 -17.13 -22.01 14.76
N SER A 147 -18.45 -22.02 14.66
CA SER A 147 -19.33 -21.92 15.83
C SER A 147 -19.57 -23.35 16.29
N GLN A 148 -19.15 -23.62 17.54
CA GLN A 148 -19.77 -24.64 18.38
C GLN A 148 -21.28 -24.41 18.48
#